data_AF-A0A8H7PRS5-F1
#
_entry.id   AF-A0A8H7PRS5-F1
#
_cell.length_a   1.000
_cell.length_b   1.000
_cell.length_c   1.000
_cell.angle_alpha   90.00
_cell.angle_beta   90.00
_cell.angle_gamma   90.00
#
_symmetry.space_group_name_H-M   'P 1'
#
loop_
_entity.id
_entity.type
_entity.pdbx_description
1 polymer ?
#
loop_
_entity_poly.entity_id
_entity_poly.type
_entity_poly.pdbx_seq_one_letter_code
_entity_poly.pdbx_strand_id
1 'polypeptide(L)'
;MSFRNPSPPLDYECETTSQPNATVAPIILRLVENVIGDNMDGSQLDSIEDTPLERTLCAAWDLASIDEYAAAMLENNIQVIALKICTSTKRPRTRELTVGTLANIACHHDTGAVLLEQEDIFLLVSSILWNENDARVLHEATRLLEGFLVFTINMAEQSVIDSPNLTRFLATAADRPSVISRYMVIVMNTLNTDLLVRSLLAIRHIIVYMQATDLLYSSPGLKADALKLVTWATDRLEEEGRGIGIGGFNKTVAKNLMHVVWAIGAYKIVESSEYDHEVAISLAESMKRIQSYIDEEYDITQEDEAIQDLAKLLTESLHIE
;
A
#
# COMPACT_ATOMS: atom_id res chain seq x y z
N MET A 1 -69.91 1.11 -12.86
CA MET A 1 -69.25 2.28 -12.23
C MET A 1 -68.05 1.77 -11.46
N SER A 2 -66.85 1.89 -12.04
CA SER A 2 -65.59 1.49 -11.41
C SER A 2 -64.85 2.78 -11.05
N PHE A 3 -64.77 3.10 -9.76
CA PHE A 3 -63.92 4.15 -9.25
C PHE A 3 -62.48 3.63 -9.27
N ARG A 4 -61.69 4.08 -10.25
CA ARG A 4 -60.24 3.90 -10.22
C ARG A 4 -59.65 5.03 -9.38
N ASN A 5 -58.94 4.64 -8.33
CA ASN A 5 -58.09 5.54 -7.55
C ASN A 5 -57.05 6.17 -8.49
N PRO A 6 -56.82 7.51 -8.46
CA PRO A 6 -55.72 8.09 -9.21
C PRO A 6 -54.39 7.66 -8.59
N SER A 7 -53.43 7.31 -9.45
CA SER A 7 -52.04 7.05 -9.05
C SER A 7 -51.43 8.28 -8.38
N PRO A 8 -50.50 8.11 -7.42
CA PRO A 8 -49.84 9.24 -6.78
C PRO A 8 -49.00 10.02 -7.81
N PRO A 9 -48.72 11.32 -7.56
CA PRO A 9 -47.90 12.11 -8.46
C PRO A 9 -46.47 11.53 -8.54
N LEU A 10 -45.93 11.50 -9.75
CA LEU A 10 -44.50 11.34 -10.01
C LEU A 10 -43.81 12.64 -9.62
N ASP A 11 -43.47 12.81 -8.34
CA ASP A 11 -42.53 13.84 -7.88
C ASP A 11 -42.16 13.51 -6.44
N TYR A 12 -41.10 12.71 -6.26
CA TYR A 12 -40.18 12.74 -5.11
C TYR A 12 -39.05 11.77 -5.44
N GLU A 13 -38.23 12.13 -6.44
CA GLU A 13 -36.81 11.85 -6.28
C GLU A 13 -36.37 12.71 -5.10
N CYS A 14 -36.32 12.12 -3.92
CA CYS A 14 -35.62 12.72 -2.80
C CYS A 14 -34.13 12.66 -3.17
N GLU A 15 -33.69 13.60 -4.01
CA GLU A 15 -32.31 14.04 -4.00
C GLU A 15 -32.08 14.61 -2.59
N THR A 16 -31.75 13.74 -1.64
CA THR A 16 -30.95 14.18 -0.52
C THR A 16 -29.63 14.62 -1.13
N THR A 17 -29.54 15.89 -1.52
CA THR A 17 -28.27 16.55 -1.79
C THR A 17 -27.51 16.48 -0.47
N SER A 18 -26.74 15.41 -0.26
CA SER A 18 -25.82 15.35 0.87
C SER A 18 -24.89 16.53 0.70
N GLN A 19 -24.92 17.47 1.64
CA GLN A 19 -23.96 18.57 1.65
C GLN A 19 -22.69 18.05 2.32
N PRO A 20 -21.63 17.70 1.57
CA PRO A 20 -20.49 16.99 2.14
C PRO A 20 -19.85 17.79 3.29
N ASN A 21 -19.75 19.11 3.10
CA ASN A 21 -19.27 20.05 4.12
C ASN A 21 -20.14 20.07 5.40
N ALA A 22 -21.47 19.95 5.30
CA ALA A 22 -22.34 19.91 6.48
C ALA A 22 -22.15 18.63 7.31
N THR A 23 -21.79 17.52 6.65
CA THR A 23 -21.48 16.24 7.30
C THR A 23 -20.05 16.20 7.86
N VAL A 24 -19.07 16.75 7.13
CA VAL A 24 -17.66 16.71 7.49
C VAL A 24 -17.33 17.70 8.62
N ALA A 25 -17.89 18.92 8.60
CA ALA A 25 -17.51 19.95 9.56
C ALA A 25 -17.67 19.55 11.04
N PRO A 26 -18.76 18.87 11.48
CA PRO A 26 -18.86 18.38 12.86
C PRO A 26 -17.81 17.34 13.24
N ILE A 27 -17.37 16.50 12.28
CA ILE A 27 -16.31 15.51 12.51
C ILE A 27 -14.98 16.24 12.70
N ILE A 28 -14.64 17.16 11.80
CA ILE A 28 -13.42 17.96 11.89
C ILE A 28 -13.37 18.73 13.20
N LEU A 29 -14.46 19.38 13.60
CA LEU A 29 -14.53 20.13 14.85
C LEU A 29 -14.22 19.23 16.05
N ARG A 30 -14.80 18.02 16.11
CA ARG A 30 -14.49 17.05 17.18
C ARG A 30 -13.04 16.61 17.18
N LEU A 31 -12.44 16.38 16.01
CA LEU A 31 -11.01 16.05 15.92
C LEU A 31 -10.15 17.19 16.47
N VAL A 32 -10.43 18.43 16.09
CA VAL A 32 -9.73 19.64 16.57
C VAL A 32 -9.90 19.81 18.08
N GLU A 33 -11.10 19.63 18.62
CA GLU A 33 -11.36 19.71 20.06
C GLU A 33 -10.54 18.68 20.85
N ASN A 34 -10.42 17.45 20.35
CA ASN A 34 -9.59 16.42 20.98
C ASN A 34 -8.09 16.75 20.89
N VAL A 35 -7.65 17.36 19.78
CA VAL A 35 -6.27 17.79 19.61
C VAL A 35 -5.92 18.95 20.55
N ILE A 36 -6.78 19.96 20.66
CA ILE A 36 -6.56 21.13 21.54
C ILE A 36 -6.66 20.73 23.01
N GLY A 37 -7.57 19.82 23.35
CA GLY A 37 -7.77 19.33 24.71
C GLY A 37 -6.72 18.32 25.19
N ASP A 38 -5.75 17.93 24.34
CA ASP A 38 -4.75 16.88 24.60
C ASP A 38 -5.37 15.54 25.07
N ASN A 39 -6.57 15.24 24.56
CA ASN A 39 -7.35 14.07 24.96
C ASN A 39 -7.20 12.90 23.98
N MET A 40 -6.08 12.83 23.24
CA MET A 40 -5.94 11.92 22.10
C MET A 40 -5.87 10.43 22.49
N ASP A 41 -5.23 10.12 23.62
CA ASP A 41 -5.00 8.73 24.06
C ASP A 41 -6.04 8.24 25.08
N GLY A 42 -6.94 9.11 25.52
CA GLY A 42 -7.82 8.85 26.67
C GLY A 42 -7.04 8.57 27.97
N SER A 43 -7.75 8.14 29.01
CA SER A 43 -7.14 7.81 30.32
C SER A 43 -6.57 6.40 30.40
N GLN A 44 -6.79 5.54 29.39
CA GLN A 44 -6.38 4.14 29.39
C GLN A 44 -5.73 3.76 28.06
N LEU A 45 -4.40 3.86 28.02
CA LEU A 45 -3.58 3.51 26.86
C LEU A 45 -3.76 2.06 26.39
N ASP A 46 -4.06 1.13 27.31
CA ASP A 46 -4.15 -0.32 27.04
C ASP A 46 -5.60 -0.84 26.90
N SER A 47 -6.61 0.04 26.84
CA SER A 47 -7.99 -0.38 26.62
C SER A 47 -8.18 -0.95 25.21
N ILE A 48 -8.86 -2.09 25.10
CA ILE A 48 -9.28 -2.73 23.84
C ILE A 48 -10.42 -1.92 23.19
N GLU A 49 -11.19 -1.15 23.98
CA GLU A 49 -12.30 -0.38 23.44
C GLU A 49 -11.84 0.90 22.74
N ASP A 50 -12.51 1.25 21.64
CA ASP A 50 -12.26 2.49 20.92
C ASP A 50 -12.57 3.70 21.82
N THR A 51 -11.66 4.66 21.86
CA THR A 51 -11.85 5.97 22.47
C THR A 51 -12.87 6.81 21.69
N PRO A 52 -13.43 7.89 22.28
CA PRO A 52 -14.28 8.83 21.54
C PRO A 52 -13.59 9.43 20.30
N LEU A 53 -12.27 9.65 20.36
CA LEU A 53 -11.48 10.10 19.22
C LEU A 53 -11.40 9.01 18.14
N GLU A 54 -11.07 7.76 18.51
CA GLU A 54 -11.01 6.63 17.57
C GLU A 54 -12.36 6.42 16.87
N ARG A 55 -13.49 6.50 17.58
CA ARG A 55 -14.82 6.44 16.92
C ARG A 55 -15.06 7.58 15.92
N THR A 56 -14.55 8.77 16.22
CA THR A 56 -14.65 9.93 15.30
C THR A 56 -13.75 9.71 14.07
N LEU A 57 -12.55 9.17 14.26
CA LEU A 57 -11.64 8.80 13.17
C LEU A 57 -12.18 7.64 12.33
N CYS A 58 -12.88 6.65 12.90
CA CYS A 58 -13.57 5.62 12.13
C CYS A 58 -14.60 6.24 11.18
N ALA A 59 -15.41 7.18 11.66
CA ALA A 59 -16.36 7.89 10.81
C ALA A 59 -15.67 8.73 9.72
N ALA A 60 -14.53 9.36 10.05
CA ALA A 60 -13.73 10.08 9.06
C ALA A 60 -13.14 9.13 7.99
N TRP A 61 -12.61 7.97 8.41
CA TRP A 61 -12.10 6.95 7.51
C TRP A 61 -13.19 6.48 6.53
N ASP A 62 -14.36 6.10 7.06
CA ASP A 62 -15.48 5.60 6.24
C ASP A 62 -15.90 6.64 5.20
N LEU A 63 -16.08 7.90 5.60
CA LEU A 63 -16.47 8.98 4.68
C LEU A 63 -15.38 9.32 3.66
N ALA A 64 -14.09 9.26 4.04
CA ALA A 64 -12.97 9.52 3.14
C ALA A 64 -12.92 8.54 1.95
N SER A 65 -13.61 7.40 2.01
CA SER A 65 -13.74 6.49 0.88
C SER A 65 -14.60 7.03 -0.27
N ILE A 66 -15.31 8.15 -0.06
CA ILE A 66 -16.18 8.81 -1.04
C ILE A 66 -15.57 10.15 -1.43
N ASP A 67 -15.39 10.37 -2.74
CA ASP A 67 -14.65 11.49 -3.33
C ASP A 67 -15.11 12.87 -2.80
N GLU A 68 -16.41 13.17 -2.87
CA GLU A 68 -16.96 14.46 -2.43
C GLU A 68 -16.69 14.77 -0.94
N TYR A 69 -16.65 13.73 -0.09
CA TYR A 69 -16.36 13.88 1.33
C TYR A 69 -14.86 13.99 1.59
N ALA A 70 -14.01 13.28 0.84
CA ALA A 70 -12.57 13.45 0.88
C ALA A 70 -12.16 14.87 0.49
N ALA A 71 -12.76 15.42 -0.57
CA ALA A 71 -12.56 16.81 -0.98
C ALA A 71 -12.96 17.79 0.12
N ALA A 72 -14.16 17.63 0.70
CA ALA A 72 -14.61 18.45 1.83
C ALA A 72 -13.68 18.33 3.06
N MET A 73 -13.12 17.15 3.34
CA MET A 73 -12.16 16.99 4.45
C MET A 73 -10.86 17.76 4.21
N LEU A 74 -10.33 17.74 2.98
CA LEU A 74 -9.15 18.54 2.63
C LEU A 74 -9.42 20.04 2.68
N GLU A 75 -10.57 20.51 2.21
CA GLU A 75 -11.01 21.91 2.36
C GLU A 75 -11.02 22.34 3.83
N ASN A 76 -11.29 21.41 4.74
CA ASN A 76 -11.31 21.62 6.19
C ASN A 76 -9.98 21.23 6.89
N ASN A 77 -8.87 21.12 6.14
CA ASN A 77 -7.52 20.88 6.65
C ASN A 77 -7.32 19.59 7.46
N ILE A 78 -8.04 18.52 7.13
CA ILE A 78 -7.88 17.21 7.79
C ILE A 78 -6.42 16.74 7.82
N GLN A 79 -5.63 17.03 6.79
CA GLN A 79 -4.23 16.62 6.66
C GLN A 79 -3.35 17.23 7.75
N VAL A 80 -3.59 18.48 8.13
CA VAL A 80 -2.86 19.17 9.19
C VAL A 80 -3.25 18.59 10.55
N ILE A 81 -4.53 18.32 10.75
CA ILE A 81 -5.06 17.70 11.98
C ILE A 81 -4.49 16.29 12.13
N ALA A 82 -4.47 15.51 11.04
CA ALA A 82 -3.95 14.15 11.00
C ALA A 82 -2.46 14.09 11.36
N LEU A 83 -1.64 15.01 10.81
CA LEU A 83 -0.23 15.14 11.20
C LEU A 83 -0.07 15.35 12.72
N LYS A 84 -0.88 16.23 13.30
CA LYS A 84 -0.83 16.50 14.74
C LYS A 84 -1.29 15.30 15.57
N ILE A 85 -2.34 14.59 15.16
CA ILE A 85 -2.82 13.38 15.82
C ILE A 85 -1.74 12.31 15.79
N CYS A 86 -1.21 11.95 14.62
CA CYS A 86 -0.22 10.89 14.44
C CYS A 86 1.06 11.12 15.26
N THR A 87 1.53 12.37 15.34
CA THR A 87 2.76 12.73 16.06
C THR A 87 2.58 12.86 17.56
N SER A 88 1.36 12.92 18.07
CA SER A 88 1.08 13.13 19.49
C SER A 88 0.52 11.89 20.19
N THR A 89 -0.33 11.12 19.51
CA THR A 89 -0.92 9.90 20.08
C THR A 89 0.14 8.84 20.35
N LYS A 90 -0.06 8.03 21.40
CA LYS A 90 0.71 6.80 21.70
C LYS A 90 -0.04 5.53 21.29
N ARG A 91 -1.33 5.62 20.96
CA ARG A 91 -2.17 4.48 20.62
C ARG A 91 -2.00 4.09 19.13
N PRO A 92 -1.57 2.85 18.82
CA PRO A 92 -1.47 2.38 17.45
C PRO A 92 -2.80 2.45 16.70
N ARG A 93 -3.92 2.16 17.36
CA ARG A 93 -5.27 2.23 16.76
C ARG A 93 -5.63 3.65 16.32
N THR A 94 -5.37 4.68 17.14
CA THR A 94 -5.53 6.08 16.73
C THR A 94 -4.66 6.42 15.51
N ARG A 95 -3.39 5.97 15.46
CA ARG A 95 -2.52 6.20 14.30
C ARG A 95 -3.04 5.47 13.06
N GLU A 96 -3.41 4.21 13.19
CA GLU A 96 -4.00 3.39 12.13
C GLU A 96 -5.17 4.12 11.50
N LEU A 97 -6.12 4.57 12.33
CA LEU A 97 -7.33 5.23 11.83
C LEU A 97 -7.03 6.56 11.14
N THR A 98 -6.08 7.32 11.68
CA THR A 98 -5.67 8.60 11.11
C THR A 98 -4.98 8.43 9.76
N VAL A 99 -4.05 7.48 9.67
CA VAL A 99 -3.31 7.20 8.42
C VAL A 99 -4.23 6.55 7.39
N GLY A 100 -5.13 5.66 7.81
CA GLY A 100 -6.14 5.05 6.93
C GLY A 100 -7.10 6.09 6.33
N THR A 101 -7.47 7.12 7.11
CA THR A 101 -8.22 8.27 6.60
C THR A 101 -7.44 8.99 5.50
N LEU A 102 -6.16 9.30 5.72
CA LEU A 102 -5.30 9.92 4.69
C LEU A 102 -5.13 9.03 3.46
N ALA A 103 -4.96 7.71 3.65
CA ALA A 103 -4.83 6.76 2.57
C ALA A 103 -6.09 6.73 1.69
N ASN A 104 -7.28 6.74 2.29
CA ASN A 104 -8.54 6.84 1.55
C ASN A 104 -8.66 8.16 0.79
N ILE A 105 -8.28 9.29 1.40
CA ILE A 105 -8.25 10.60 0.70
C ILE A 105 -7.28 10.56 -0.50
N ALA A 106 -6.13 9.92 -0.35
CA ALA A 106 -5.13 9.81 -1.41
C ALA A 106 -5.57 8.92 -2.58
N CYS A 107 -6.61 8.08 -2.41
CA CYS A 107 -7.12 7.22 -3.47
C CYS A 107 -7.93 7.97 -4.54
N HIS A 108 -8.44 9.17 -4.26
CA HIS A 108 -9.14 9.98 -5.26
C HIS A 108 -8.17 10.91 -5.98
N HIS A 109 -8.35 11.08 -7.28
CA HIS A 109 -7.38 11.74 -8.16
C HIS A 109 -7.02 13.16 -7.71
N ASP A 110 -8.03 14.02 -7.49
CA ASP A 110 -7.81 15.44 -7.21
C ASP A 110 -7.28 15.65 -5.79
N THR A 111 -7.82 14.92 -4.81
CA THR A 111 -7.38 15.01 -3.41
C THR A 111 -6.01 14.36 -3.19
N GLY A 112 -5.73 13.27 -3.89
CA GLY A 112 -4.42 12.62 -3.91
C GLY A 112 -3.33 13.51 -4.49
N ALA A 113 -3.62 14.23 -5.58
CA ALA A 113 -2.70 15.22 -6.14
C ALA A 113 -2.37 16.34 -5.12
N VAL A 114 -3.37 16.82 -4.37
CA VAL A 114 -3.14 17.83 -3.31
C VAL A 114 -2.23 17.28 -2.20
N LEU A 115 -2.45 16.03 -1.75
CA LEU A 115 -1.62 15.40 -0.72
C LEU A 115 -0.20 15.10 -1.19
N LEU A 116 -0.01 14.74 -2.46
CA LEU A 116 1.30 14.50 -3.09
C LEU A 116 2.20 15.76 -3.07
N GLU A 117 1.61 16.95 -3.07
CA GLU A 117 2.35 18.21 -2.97
C GLU A 117 2.75 18.59 -1.52
N GLN A 118 2.34 17.80 -0.51
CA GLN A 118 2.61 18.09 0.91
C GLN A 118 3.83 17.31 1.42
N GLU A 119 4.98 17.99 1.56
CA GLU A 119 6.22 17.37 2.08
C GLU A 119 6.05 16.75 3.48
N ASP A 120 5.24 17.38 4.35
CA ASP A 120 4.98 16.88 5.71
C ASP A 120 4.31 15.50 5.72
N ILE A 121 3.52 15.16 4.70
CA ILE A 121 2.90 13.83 4.57
C ILE A 121 3.97 12.77 4.33
N PHE A 122 4.99 13.06 3.52
CA PHE A 122 6.12 12.16 3.32
C PHE A 122 7.00 12.04 4.57
N LEU A 123 7.16 13.11 5.34
CA LEU A 123 7.84 13.04 6.64
C LEU A 123 7.07 12.17 7.63
N LEU A 124 5.74 12.24 7.64
CA LEU A 124 4.89 11.34 8.43
C LEU A 124 5.06 9.88 8.01
N VAL A 125 4.96 9.57 6.72
CA VAL A 125 5.17 8.20 6.20
C VAL A 125 6.57 7.71 6.56
N SER A 126 7.60 8.54 6.39
CA SER A 126 8.97 8.22 6.80
C SER A 126 9.06 7.94 8.30
N SER A 127 8.39 8.71 9.14
CA SER A 127 8.41 8.47 10.59
C SER A 127 7.76 7.13 10.94
N ILE A 128 6.62 6.81 10.33
CA ILE A 128 5.90 5.55 10.57
C ILE A 128 6.75 4.35 10.14
N LEU A 129 7.29 4.38 8.92
CA LEU A 129 8.06 3.25 8.38
C LEU A 129 9.24 2.87 9.29
N TRP A 130 9.90 3.83 9.93
CA TRP A 130 11.07 3.56 10.79
C TRP A 130 10.75 3.31 12.26
N ASN A 131 9.70 3.92 12.81
CA ASN A 131 9.45 3.93 14.25
C ASN A 131 8.26 3.06 14.68
N GLU A 132 7.45 2.59 13.75
CA GLU A 132 6.25 1.80 14.05
C GLU A 132 6.48 0.31 13.86
N ASN A 133 5.85 -0.49 14.73
CA ASN A 133 5.87 -1.97 14.65
C ASN A 133 4.45 -2.56 14.51
N ASP A 134 3.39 -1.78 14.73
CA ASP A 134 2.02 -2.26 14.50
C ASP A 134 1.77 -2.45 12.99
N ALA A 135 1.44 -3.68 12.62
CA ALA A 135 1.25 -4.07 11.22
C ALA A 135 0.11 -3.30 10.53
N ARG A 136 -0.94 -2.91 11.26
CA ARG A 136 -2.08 -2.17 10.69
C ARG A 136 -1.67 -0.74 10.35
N VAL A 137 -0.90 -0.10 11.22
CA VAL A 137 -0.38 1.26 10.96
C VAL A 137 0.58 1.24 9.77
N LEU A 138 1.49 0.26 9.71
CA LEU A 138 2.39 0.08 8.55
C LEU A 138 1.61 -0.21 7.27
N HIS A 139 0.53 -1.00 7.35
CA HIS A 139 -0.31 -1.30 6.20
C HIS A 139 -0.97 -0.03 5.65
N GLU A 140 -1.57 0.80 6.50
CA GLU A 140 -2.18 2.06 6.06
C GLU A 140 -1.16 3.06 5.52
N ALA A 141 0.03 3.16 6.13
CA ALA A 141 1.10 4.00 5.59
C ALA A 141 1.56 3.53 4.21
N THR A 142 1.59 2.21 4.00
CA THR A 142 1.91 1.62 2.70
C THR A 142 0.80 1.87 1.68
N ARG A 143 -0.48 1.80 2.09
CA ARG A 143 -1.62 2.17 1.23
C ARG A 143 -1.55 3.64 0.81
N LEU A 144 -1.22 4.53 1.73
CA LEU A 144 -1.05 5.96 1.45
C LEU A 144 0.05 6.19 0.40
N LEU A 145 1.23 5.58 0.59
CA LEU A 145 2.33 5.69 -0.37
C LEU A 145 1.97 5.10 -1.73
N GLU A 146 1.29 3.94 -1.75
CA GLU A 146 0.80 3.32 -2.99
C GLU A 146 -0.18 4.21 -3.74
N GLY A 147 -1.07 4.93 -3.04
CA GLY A 147 -1.95 5.93 -3.66
C GLY A 147 -1.15 6.97 -4.45
N PHE A 148 -0.04 7.46 -3.89
CA PHE A 148 0.85 8.40 -4.57
C PHE A 148 1.60 7.76 -5.75
N LEU A 149 2.08 6.53 -5.59
CA LEU A 149 2.82 5.82 -6.66
C LEU A 149 1.92 5.48 -7.85
N VAL A 150 0.69 5.04 -7.60
CA VAL A 150 -0.27 4.73 -8.68
C VAL A 150 -0.67 6.00 -9.43
N PHE A 151 -0.75 7.14 -8.74
CA PHE A 151 -0.98 8.43 -9.40
C PHE A 151 0.18 8.84 -10.31
N THR A 152 1.43 8.59 -9.89
CA THR A 152 2.60 8.99 -10.66
C THR A 152 3.00 7.99 -11.74
N ILE A 153 2.54 6.74 -11.68
CA ILE A 153 2.91 5.68 -12.62
C ILE A 153 1.71 5.28 -13.47
N ASN A 154 1.71 5.65 -14.75
CA ASN A 154 0.76 5.14 -15.72
C ASN A 154 1.32 3.89 -16.40
N MET A 155 0.90 2.72 -15.90
CA MET A 155 1.34 1.43 -16.45
C MET A 155 0.88 1.20 -17.90
N ALA A 156 -0.27 1.75 -18.31
CA ALA A 156 -0.79 1.55 -19.66
C ALA A 156 0.01 2.34 -20.71
N GLU A 157 0.43 3.56 -20.35
CA GLU A 157 1.24 4.43 -21.22
C GLU A 157 2.75 4.27 -20.99
N GLN A 158 3.14 3.40 -20.05
CA GLN A 158 4.54 3.22 -19.62
C GLN A 158 5.23 4.54 -19.28
N SER A 159 4.49 5.45 -18.65
CA SER A 159 4.96 6.79 -18.32
C SER A 159 4.97 6.99 -16.81
N VAL A 160 5.92 7.81 -16.36
CA VAL A 160 6.05 8.22 -14.96
C VAL A 160 6.04 9.74 -14.92
N ILE A 161 5.19 10.30 -14.06
CA ILE A 161 5.13 11.73 -13.75
C ILE A 161 6.02 11.97 -12.54
N ASP A 162 7.09 12.74 -12.73
CA ASP A 162 7.98 13.12 -11.63
C ASP A 162 7.24 14.04 -10.64
N SER A 163 7.24 13.65 -9.36
CA SER A 163 6.81 14.48 -8.25
C SER A 163 8.03 14.83 -7.38
N PRO A 164 8.39 16.12 -7.24
CA PRO A 164 9.56 16.52 -6.48
C PRO A 164 9.59 16.01 -5.03
N ASN A 165 8.44 15.95 -4.37
CA ASN A 165 8.34 15.48 -2.99
C ASN A 165 8.49 13.97 -2.90
N LEU A 166 7.85 13.21 -3.79
CA LEU A 166 8.00 11.74 -3.85
C LEU A 166 9.45 11.37 -4.21
N THR A 167 10.04 12.05 -5.19
CA THR A 167 11.44 11.89 -5.60
C THR A 167 12.38 12.18 -4.43
N ARG A 168 12.18 13.27 -3.68
CA ARG A 168 12.96 13.57 -2.46
C ARG A 168 12.73 12.52 -1.37
N PHE A 169 11.50 12.05 -1.20
CA PHE A 169 11.16 11.03 -0.22
C PHE A 169 11.85 9.70 -0.50
N LEU A 170 11.91 9.27 -1.76
CA LEU A 170 12.57 8.02 -2.18
C LEU A 170 14.09 8.17 -2.33
N ALA A 171 14.59 9.38 -2.55
CA ALA A 171 16.02 9.64 -2.59
C ALA A 171 16.69 9.24 -1.27
N THR A 172 17.87 8.63 -1.39
CA THR A 172 18.67 8.25 -0.22
C THR A 172 19.49 9.44 0.24
N ALA A 173 19.54 9.67 1.55
CA ALA A 173 20.43 10.64 2.18
C ALA A 173 21.50 9.90 2.98
N ALA A 174 22.67 10.50 3.20
CA ALA A 174 23.80 9.85 3.86
C ALA A 174 23.48 9.35 5.29
N ASP A 175 22.46 9.92 5.92
CA ASP A 175 22.02 9.67 7.29
C ASP A 175 20.68 8.91 7.39
N ARG A 176 20.03 8.60 6.26
CA ARG A 176 18.73 7.92 6.24
C ARG A 176 18.78 6.68 5.35
N PRO A 177 18.41 5.49 5.86
CA PRO A 177 18.27 4.30 5.02
C PRO A 177 17.27 4.55 3.88
N SER A 178 17.41 3.83 2.78
CA SER A 178 16.49 3.98 1.66
C SER A 178 15.09 3.47 2.02
N VAL A 179 14.04 4.11 1.50
CA VAL A 179 12.64 3.67 1.69
C VAL A 179 12.44 2.27 1.14
N ILE A 180 13.02 1.98 -0.03
CA ILE A 180 12.94 0.66 -0.64
C ILE A 180 13.62 -0.41 0.25
N SER A 181 14.83 -0.17 0.77
CA SER A 181 15.49 -1.09 1.70
C SER A 181 14.65 -1.32 2.96
N ARG A 182 13.96 -0.28 3.45
CA ARG A 182 13.06 -0.42 4.59
C ARG A 182 11.87 -1.33 4.28
N TYR A 183 11.26 -1.21 3.11
CA TYR A 183 10.22 -2.14 2.67
C TYR A 183 10.73 -3.57 2.49
N MET A 184 11.95 -3.76 1.98
CA MET A 184 12.56 -5.10 1.91
C MET A 184 12.67 -5.73 3.31
N VAL A 185 13.08 -4.94 4.32
CA VAL A 185 13.09 -5.41 5.72
C VAL A 185 11.68 -5.76 6.21
N ILE A 186 10.66 -4.94 5.93
CA ILE A 186 9.27 -5.23 6.32
C ILE A 186 8.79 -6.54 5.70
N VAL A 187 8.98 -6.72 4.39
CA VAL A 187 8.59 -7.93 3.64
C VAL A 187 9.22 -9.18 4.23
N MET A 188 10.52 -9.15 4.52
CA MET A 188 11.26 -10.30 5.05
C MET A 188 10.92 -10.64 6.51
N ASN A 189 10.21 -9.77 7.24
CA ASN A 189 9.99 -9.93 8.70
C ASN A 189 8.52 -9.88 9.13
N THR A 190 7.59 -9.49 8.25
CA THR A 190 6.16 -9.44 8.58
C THR A 190 5.54 -10.84 8.58
N LEU A 191 4.67 -11.10 9.55
CA LEU A 191 3.78 -12.27 9.57
C LEU A 191 2.35 -11.92 9.12
N ASN A 192 2.08 -10.64 8.85
CA ASN A 192 0.79 -10.17 8.36
C ASN A 192 0.77 -10.23 6.83
N THR A 193 -0.10 -11.09 6.28
CA THR A 193 -0.21 -11.35 4.83
C THR A 193 -0.63 -10.10 4.04
N ASP A 194 -1.55 -9.29 4.57
CA ASP A 194 -2.02 -8.09 3.87
C ASP A 194 -0.90 -7.04 3.76
N LEU A 195 -0.14 -6.83 4.85
CA LEU A 195 1.04 -5.98 4.85
C LEU A 195 2.13 -6.54 3.94
N LEU A 196 2.34 -7.86 3.90
CA LEU A 196 3.28 -8.50 3.00
C LEU A 196 2.95 -8.20 1.54
N VAL A 197 1.73 -8.52 1.10
CA VAL A 197 1.27 -8.30 -0.28
C VAL A 197 1.35 -6.82 -0.64
N ARG A 198 0.89 -5.94 0.24
CA ARG A 198 0.93 -4.49 0.01
C ARG A 198 2.36 -3.97 -0.09
N SER A 199 3.27 -4.45 0.74
CA SER A 199 4.68 -4.03 0.72
C SER A 199 5.40 -4.53 -0.53
N LEU A 200 5.07 -5.72 -1.05
CA LEU A 200 5.60 -6.22 -2.32
C LEU A 200 5.14 -5.35 -3.50
N LEU A 201 3.86 -4.96 -3.53
CA LEU A 201 3.33 -4.02 -4.52
C LEU A 201 4.07 -2.67 -4.45
N ALA A 202 4.24 -2.13 -3.24
CA ALA A 202 5.00 -0.91 -3.02
C ALA A 202 6.44 -1.01 -3.51
N ILE A 203 7.17 -2.09 -3.21
CA ILE A 203 8.54 -2.29 -3.73
C ILE A 203 8.54 -2.25 -5.25
N ARG A 204 7.62 -2.96 -5.91
CA ARG A 204 7.53 -2.98 -7.37
C ARG A 204 7.33 -1.57 -7.94
N HIS A 205 6.36 -0.82 -7.42
CA HIS A 205 6.08 0.54 -7.90
C HIS A 205 7.23 1.51 -7.59
N ILE A 206 7.86 1.39 -6.42
CA ILE A 206 9.04 2.18 -6.05
C ILE A 206 10.19 1.90 -7.03
N ILE A 207 10.45 0.64 -7.40
CA ILE A 207 11.49 0.30 -8.39
C ILE A 207 11.20 0.98 -9.74
N VAL A 208 9.96 0.87 -10.23
CA VAL A 208 9.55 1.48 -11.51
C VAL A 208 9.73 3.00 -11.47
N TYR A 209 9.27 3.65 -10.41
CA TYR A 209 9.41 5.09 -10.23
C TYR A 209 10.88 5.52 -10.12
N MET A 210 11.66 4.84 -9.28
CA MET A 210 13.08 5.14 -9.08
C MET A 210 13.90 4.93 -10.36
N GLN A 211 13.54 3.94 -11.18
CA GLN A 211 14.16 3.75 -12.48
C GLN A 211 13.85 4.91 -13.43
N ALA A 212 12.60 5.35 -13.50
CA ALA A 212 12.18 6.42 -14.40
C ALA A 212 12.73 7.80 -13.99
N THR A 213 13.12 7.97 -12.73
CA THR A 213 13.64 9.20 -12.14
C THR A 213 15.15 9.15 -11.84
N ASP A 214 15.87 8.17 -12.39
CA ASP A 214 17.32 7.98 -12.21
C ASP A 214 17.81 7.85 -10.75
N LEU A 215 16.92 7.50 -9.82
CA LEU A 215 17.24 7.30 -8.40
C LEU A 215 17.80 5.90 -8.11
N LEU A 216 17.47 4.90 -8.95
CA LEU A 216 17.69 3.49 -8.64
C LEU A 216 19.15 3.16 -8.32
N TYR A 217 20.07 3.56 -9.20
CA TYR A 217 21.50 3.27 -9.04
C TYR A 217 22.23 4.24 -8.09
N SER A 218 21.54 5.29 -7.65
CA SER A 218 22.05 6.25 -6.68
C SER A 218 21.84 5.81 -5.23
N SER A 219 21.09 4.73 -5.00
CA SER A 219 20.76 4.22 -3.65
C SER A 219 21.86 3.29 -3.11
N PRO A 220 22.65 3.72 -2.11
CA PRO A 220 23.69 2.89 -1.50
C PRO A 220 23.09 1.62 -0.87
N GLY A 221 23.76 0.48 -1.04
CA GLY A 221 23.33 -0.78 -0.42
C GLY A 221 22.13 -1.47 -1.09
N LEU A 222 21.42 -0.80 -2.00
CA LEU A 222 20.23 -1.34 -2.67
C LEU A 222 20.50 -2.72 -3.29
N LYS A 223 21.63 -2.87 -3.98
CA LYS A 223 22.02 -4.13 -4.60
C LYS A 223 22.16 -5.27 -3.59
N ALA A 224 22.80 -5.02 -2.45
CA ALA A 224 23.00 -6.02 -1.40
C ALA A 224 21.67 -6.40 -0.73
N ASP A 225 20.77 -5.43 -0.54
CA ASP A 225 19.45 -5.68 0.02
C ASP A 225 18.53 -6.41 -0.99
N ALA A 226 18.61 -6.07 -2.27
CA ALA A 226 17.89 -6.74 -3.35
C ALA A 226 18.34 -8.21 -3.48
N LEU A 227 19.65 -8.50 -3.36
CA LEU A 227 20.15 -9.86 -3.38
C LEU A 227 19.57 -10.69 -2.22
N LYS A 228 19.56 -10.14 -0.99
CA LYS A 228 18.92 -10.81 0.16
C LYS A 228 17.43 -11.05 -0.08
N LEU A 229 16.73 -10.06 -0.65
CA LEU A 229 15.31 -10.19 -0.97
C LEU A 229 15.07 -11.29 -2.00
N VAL A 230 15.90 -11.40 -3.04
CA VAL A 230 15.76 -12.46 -4.06
C VAL A 230 15.99 -13.84 -3.44
N THR A 231 17.02 -14.00 -2.60
CA THR A 231 17.25 -15.25 -1.87
C THR A 231 16.03 -15.60 -1.00
N TRP A 232 15.57 -14.66 -0.17
CA TRP A 232 14.40 -14.87 0.67
C TRP A 232 13.12 -15.17 -0.14
N ALA A 233 12.90 -14.46 -1.24
CA ALA A 233 11.75 -14.66 -2.11
C ALA A 233 11.79 -16.02 -2.79
N THR A 234 12.98 -16.52 -3.13
CA THR A 234 13.18 -17.88 -3.68
C THR A 234 12.76 -18.93 -2.66
N ASP A 235 13.26 -18.85 -1.43
CA ASP A 235 12.85 -19.76 -0.35
C ASP A 235 11.34 -19.70 -0.11
N ARG A 236 10.78 -18.49 -0.11
CA ARG A 236 9.33 -18.29 0.10
C ARG A 236 8.50 -18.86 -1.05
N LEU A 237 8.90 -18.65 -2.30
CA LEU A 237 8.24 -19.23 -3.47
C LEU A 237 8.32 -20.76 -3.46
N GLU A 238 9.41 -21.33 -2.93
CA GLU A 238 9.52 -22.77 -2.73
C GLU A 238 8.49 -23.28 -1.70
N GLU A 239 8.32 -22.58 -0.58
CA GLU A 239 7.30 -22.89 0.43
C GLU A 239 5.88 -22.85 -0.16
N GLU A 240 5.56 -21.79 -0.91
CA GLU A 240 4.27 -21.63 -1.59
C GLU A 240 4.05 -22.74 -2.63
N GLY A 241 5.07 -23.08 -3.43
CA GLY A 241 5.01 -24.16 -4.44
C GLY A 241 4.92 -25.57 -3.84
N ARG A 242 5.31 -25.76 -2.57
CA ARG A 242 5.07 -27.00 -1.82
C ARG A 242 3.69 -27.02 -1.14
N GLY A 243 2.94 -25.91 -1.17
CA GLY A 243 1.68 -25.75 -0.46
C GLY A 243 1.83 -25.74 1.06
N ILE A 244 3.00 -25.36 1.58
CA ILE A 244 3.28 -25.37 3.02
C ILE A 244 2.75 -24.08 3.66
N GLY A 245 1.61 -24.19 4.36
CA GLY A 245 1.01 -23.06 5.09
C GLY A 245 -0.41 -23.34 5.61
N ILE A 246 -0.90 -22.52 6.55
CA ILE A 246 -2.32 -22.54 6.95
C ILE A 246 -3.12 -21.93 5.80
N GLY A 247 -3.69 -22.77 4.94
CA GLY A 247 -4.50 -22.33 3.79
C GLY A 247 -4.01 -22.79 2.41
N GLY A 248 -2.89 -23.53 2.32
CA GLY A 248 -2.35 -24.01 1.04
C GLY A 248 -1.59 -22.92 0.26
N PHE A 249 -1.50 -23.09 -1.07
CA PHE A 249 -0.80 -22.19 -1.98
C PHE A 249 -1.44 -20.78 -2.02
N ASN A 250 -0.70 -19.75 -1.60
CA ASN A 250 -1.16 -18.37 -1.67
C ASN A 250 -0.78 -17.72 -3.00
N LYS A 251 -1.69 -17.84 -3.98
CA LYS A 251 -1.56 -17.28 -5.34
C LYS A 251 -1.16 -15.80 -5.33
N THR A 252 -1.81 -14.99 -4.50
CA THR A 252 -1.55 -13.55 -4.41
C THR A 252 -0.13 -13.25 -3.94
N VAL A 253 0.36 -13.95 -2.91
CA VAL A 253 1.74 -13.78 -2.42
C VAL A 253 2.74 -14.21 -3.49
N ALA A 254 2.56 -15.39 -4.08
CA ALA A 254 3.46 -15.91 -5.11
C ALA A 254 3.57 -14.95 -6.30
N LYS A 255 2.43 -14.50 -6.83
CA LYS A 255 2.37 -13.52 -7.94
C LYS A 255 3.14 -12.24 -7.64
N ASN A 256 2.95 -11.67 -6.46
CA ASN A 256 3.61 -10.41 -6.08
C ASN A 256 5.11 -10.59 -5.84
N LEU A 257 5.54 -11.73 -5.28
CA LEU A 257 6.96 -12.08 -5.18
C LEU A 257 7.60 -12.20 -6.56
N MET A 258 6.95 -12.92 -7.47
CA MET A 258 7.43 -13.09 -8.85
C MET A 258 7.57 -11.75 -9.56
N HIS A 259 6.61 -10.83 -9.40
CA HIS A 259 6.72 -9.49 -9.95
C HIS A 259 7.91 -8.69 -9.39
N VAL A 260 8.18 -8.78 -8.09
CA VAL A 260 9.31 -8.09 -7.47
C VAL A 260 10.64 -8.66 -7.96
N VAL A 261 10.78 -9.99 -7.98
CA VAL A 261 11.98 -10.68 -8.51
C VAL A 261 12.19 -10.33 -9.99
N TRP A 262 11.12 -10.34 -10.77
CA TRP A 262 11.16 -9.95 -12.18
C TRP A 262 11.61 -8.49 -12.33
N ALA A 263 11.06 -7.56 -11.55
CA ALA A 263 11.46 -6.15 -11.61
C ALA A 263 12.95 -5.97 -11.24
N ILE A 264 13.44 -6.67 -10.22
CA ILE A 264 14.86 -6.63 -9.82
C ILE A 264 15.77 -7.07 -10.97
N GLY A 265 15.43 -8.17 -11.66
CA GLY A 265 16.19 -8.65 -12.82
C GLY A 265 16.04 -7.76 -14.05
N ALA A 266 14.83 -7.35 -14.39
CA ALA A 266 14.52 -6.54 -15.57
C ALA A 266 15.21 -5.16 -15.53
N TYR A 267 15.27 -4.54 -14.35
CA TYR A 267 15.98 -3.27 -14.13
C TYR A 267 17.44 -3.45 -13.72
N LYS A 268 17.99 -4.68 -13.81
CA LYS A 268 19.40 -4.99 -13.54
C LYS A 268 19.90 -4.47 -12.19
N ILE A 269 19.04 -4.51 -11.18
CA ILE A 269 19.45 -4.21 -9.79
C ILE A 269 20.40 -5.33 -9.31
N VAL A 270 20.08 -6.57 -9.70
CA VAL A 270 20.90 -7.77 -9.51
C VAL A 270 20.95 -8.52 -10.84
N GLU A 271 22.14 -8.89 -11.30
CA GLU A 271 22.33 -9.68 -12.52
C GLU A 271 22.29 -11.19 -12.24
N SER A 272 21.99 -12.01 -13.26
CA SER A 272 21.92 -13.47 -13.12
C SER A 272 23.21 -14.13 -12.66
N SER A 273 24.35 -13.52 -13.00
CA SER A 273 25.69 -13.95 -12.59
C SER A 273 25.98 -13.72 -11.10
N GLU A 274 25.13 -12.96 -10.41
CA GLU A 274 25.33 -12.54 -9.02
C GLU A 274 24.48 -13.34 -8.04
N TYR A 275 23.53 -14.13 -8.55
CA TYR A 275 22.85 -15.13 -7.76
C TYR A 275 23.82 -16.26 -7.42
N ASP A 276 23.66 -16.82 -6.22
CA ASP A 276 24.22 -18.14 -5.97
C ASP A 276 23.58 -19.13 -6.97
N HIS A 277 24.38 -20.07 -7.49
CA HIS A 277 23.89 -21.05 -8.45
C HIS A 277 22.72 -21.86 -7.87
N GLU A 278 22.77 -22.13 -6.55
CA GLU A 278 21.69 -22.78 -5.82
C GLU A 278 20.38 -21.97 -5.81
N VAL A 279 20.48 -20.63 -5.67
CA VAL A 279 19.31 -19.74 -5.69
C VAL A 279 18.66 -19.74 -7.06
N ALA A 280 19.46 -19.68 -8.14
CA ALA A 280 18.93 -19.75 -9.49
C ALA A 280 18.17 -21.08 -9.73
N ILE A 281 18.80 -22.21 -9.42
CA ILE A 281 18.16 -23.54 -9.57
C ILE A 281 16.87 -23.62 -8.76
N SER A 282 16.91 -23.24 -7.48
CA SER A 282 15.75 -23.29 -6.59
C SER A 282 14.59 -22.43 -7.09
N LEU A 283 14.90 -21.25 -7.65
CA LEU A 283 13.89 -20.36 -8.22
C LEU A 283 13.22 -21.01 -9.44
N ALA A 284 13.98 -21.58 -10.38
CA ALA A 284 13.41 -22.29 -11.53
C ALA A 284 12.58 -23.51 -11.12
N GLU A 285 13.02 -24.29 -10.14
CA GLU A 285 12.23 -25.40 -9.60
C GLU A 285 10.91 -24.91 -8.99
N SER A 286 10.95 -23.81 -8.24
CA SER A 286 9.77 -23.21 -7.63
C SER A 286 8.76 -22.75 -8.70
N MET A 287 9.23 -22.13 -9.79
CA MET A 287 8.36 -21.74 -10.92
C MET A 287 7.68 -22.96 -11.55
N LYS A 288 8.43 -24.04 -11.81
CA LYS A 288 7.88 -25.28 -12.38
C LYS A 288 6.83 -25.93 -11.47
N ARG A 289 7.07 -25.94 -10.14
CA ARG A 289 6.10 -26.47 -9.17
C ARG A 289 4.82 -25.65 -9.12
N ILE A 290 4.93 -24.32 -9.10
CA ILE A 290 3.77 -23.42 -9.13
C ILE A 290 2.95 -23.63 -10.40
N GLN A 291 3.60 -23.73 -11.56
CA GLN A 291 2.91 -24.03 -12.83
C GLN A 291 2.16 -25.37 -12.77
N SER A 292 2.82 -26.42 -12.28
CA SER A 292 2.19 -27.75 -12.11
C SER A 292 0.98 -27.70 -11.17
N TYR A 293 1.06 -26.93 -10.08
CA TYR A 293 -0.05 -26.78 -9.14
C TYR A 293 -1.28 -26.16 -9.81
N ILE A 294 -1.07 -25.13 -10.64
CA ILE A 294 -2.14 -24.46 -11.38
C ILE A 294 -2.72 -25.38 -12.46
N ASP A 295 -1.88 -26.13 -13.18
CA ASP A 295 -2.31 -27.06 -14.24
C ASP A 295 -3.17 -28.23 -13.70
N GLU A 296 -3.03 -28.55 -12.41
CA GLU A 296 -3.86 -29.56 -11.73
C GLU A 296 -5.26 -29.04 -11.33
N GLU A 297 -5.51 -27.73 -11.40
CA GLU A 297 -6.81 -27.14 -11.11
C GLU A 297 -7.78 -27.27 -12.30
N TYR A 298 -9.04 -27.60 -12.01
CA TYR A 298 -10.07 -27.81 -13.05
C TYR A 298 -10.64 -26.50 -13.62
N ASP A 299 -10.45 -25.37 -12.93
CA ASP A 299 -11.02 -24.07 -13.29
C ASP A 299 -9.93 -23.00 -13.25
N ILE A 300 -9.21 -22.84 -14.37
CA ILE A 300 -8.12 -21.88 -14.51
C ILE A 300 -8.71 -20.47 -14.56
N THR A 301 -8.27 -19.62 -13.65
CA THR A 301 -8.69 -18.21 -13.59
C THR A 301 -7.75 -17.29 -14.39
N GLN A 302 -8.16 -16.05 -14.63
CA GLN A 302 -7.28 -15.04 -15.23
C GLN A 302 -6.03 -14.76 -14.37
N GLU A 303 -6.15 -14.92 -13.04
CA GLU A 303 -5.00 -14.78 -12.15
C GLU A 303 -3.99 -15.91 -12.33
N ASP A 304 -4.48 -17.13 -12.59
CA ASP A 304 -3.66 -18.30 -12.85
C ASP A 304 -2.87 -18.17 -14.15
N GLU A 305 -3.51 -17.71 -15.23
CA GLU A 305 -2.83 -17.40 -16.50
C GLU A 305 -1.70 -16.37 -16.28
N ALA A 306 -1.98 -15.30 -15.53
CA ALA A 306 -0.97 -14.28 -15.22
C ALA A 306 0.21 -14.84 -14.41
N ILE A 307 -0.04 -15.76 -13.47
CA ILE A 307 1.02 -16.43 -12.71
C ILE A 307 1.84 -17.35 -13.61
N GLN A 308 1.20 -18.12 -14.50
CA GLN A 308 1.88 -19.00 -15.44
C GLN A 308 2.78 -18.23 -16.41
N ASP A 309 2.29 -17.11 -16.94
CA ASP A 309 3.06 -16.21 -17.81
C ASP A 309 4.28 -15.63 -17.07
N LEU A 310 4.10 -15.18 -15.82
CA LEU A 310 5.20 -14.66 -15.01
C LEU A 310 6.24 -15.74 -14.67
N ALA A 311 5.80 -16.95 -14.33
CA ALA A 311 6.68 -18.10 -14.07
C ALA A 311 7.55 -18.41 -15.29
N LYS A 312 6.94 -18.40 -16.48
CA LYS A 312 7.63 -18.62 -17.74
C LYS A 312 8.64 -17.50 -18.02
N LEU A 313 8.23 -16.24 -17.91
CA LEU A 313 9.10 -15.08 -18.11
C LEU A 313 10.31 -15.10 -17.17
N LEU A 314 10.10 -15.44 -15.90
CA LEU A 314 11.18 -15.56 -14.92
C LEU A 314 12.16 -16.67 -15.29
N THR A 315 11.64 -17.85 -15.63
CA THR A 315 12.46 -19.00 -16.04
C THR A 315 13.32 -18.68 -17.26
N GLU A 316 12.74 -18.01 -18.27
CA GLU A 316 13.45 -17.57 -19.48
C GLU A 316 14.50 -16.49 -19.17
N SER A 317 14.14 -15.50 -18.34
CA SER A 317 15.03 -14.37 -18.02
C SER A 317 16.30 -14.78 -17.25
N LEU A 318 16.21 -15.83 -16.43
CA LEU A 318 17.30 -16.29 -15.59
C LEU A 318 18.31 -17.19 -16.33
N HIS A 319 18.07 -17.53 -17.61
CA HIS A 319 18.92 -18.42 -18.41
C HIS A 319 19.24 -19.75 -17.70
N ILE A 320 18.27 -20.28 -16.96
CA ILE A 320 18.41 -21.55 -16.24
C ILE A 320 18.04 -22.66 -17.23
N GLU A 321 19.03 -23.21 -17.93
CA GLU A 321 18.91 -24.46 -18.70
C GLU A 321 18.79 -25.69 -17.77
#